data_AF-A0A1C5M0M9-F1
#
_entry.id   AF-A0A1C5M0M9-F1
#
_cell.length_a   1.000
_cell.length_b   1.000
_cell.length_c   1.000
_cell.angle_alpha   90.00
_cell.angle_beta   90.00
_cell.angle_gamma   90.00
#
_symmetry.space_group_name_H-M   'P 1'
#
loop_
_entity.id
_entity.type
_entity.pdbx_description
1 polymer ?
#
loop_
_entity_poly.entity_id
_entity_poly.type
_entity_poly.pdbx_seq_one_letter_code
_entity_poly.pdbx_strand_id
1 'polypeptide(L)'
;MQGCKAYRLCSVAVLNELGKGWWIDMKNVQISEELFVAIMGYFMLEQEELLPQIKQGLEKKLDAMVMRELYTKYKTAPTEEEKKRARKEYLDRRGVPESFRW
;
A
#
# COMPACT_ATOMS: atom_id res chain seq x y z
N MET A 1 -11.72 -1.55 -17.09
CA MET A 1 -11.19 -1.24 -15.73
C MET A 1 -11.37 -2.43 -14.77
N GLN A 2 -10.95 -3.65 -15.17
CA GLN A 2 -11.03 -4.87 -14.34
C GLN A 2 -9.83 -5.03 -13.38
N GLY A 3 -8.87 -4.08 -13.39
CA GLY A 3 -7.62 -4.15 -12.63
C GLY A 3 -7.72 -3.88 -11.12
N CYS A 4 -8.76 -3.20 -10.61
CA CYS A 4 -8.81 -2.75 -9.21
C CYS A 4 -8.99 -3.88 -8.18
N LYS A 5 -9.60 -5.02 -8.53
CA LYS A 5 -9.75 -6.14 -7.58
C LYS A 5 -8.47 -6.96 -7.45
N ALA A 6 -7.85 -7.30 -8.60
CA ALA A 6 -6.58 -8.02 -8.63
C ALA A 6 -5.45 -7.23 -7.95
N TYR A 7 -5.41 -5.92 -8.18
CA TYR A 7 -4.42 -5.03 -7.56
C TYR A 7 -4.53 -4.96 -6.03
N ARG A 8 -5.75 -4.80 -5.49
CA ARG A 8 -5.98 -4.80 -4.04
C ARG A 8 -5.60 -6.11 -3.38
N LEU A 9 -5.98 -7.24 -3.98
CA LEU A 9 -5.59 -8.57 -3.50
C LEU A 9 -4.07 -8.72 -3.49
N CYS A 10 -3.36 -8.17 -4.47
CA CYS A 10 -1.91 -8.16 -4.54
C CYS A 10 -1.27 -7.31 -3.41
N SER A 11 -1.75 -6.08 -3.15
CA SER A 11 -1.21 -5.26 -2.05
C SER A 11 -1.43 -5.91 -0.67
N VAL A 12 -2.59 -6.53 -0.44
CA VAL A 12 -2.86 -7.29 0.81
C VAL A 12 -1.98 -8.54 0.91
N ALA A 13 -1.82 -9.29 -0.18
CA ALA A 13 -0.94 -10.46 -0.21
C ALA A 13 0.52 -10.09 0.12
N VAL A 14 1.04 -8.99 -0.43
CA VAL A 14 2.39 -8.49 -0.12
C VAL A 14 2.54 -8.19 1.37
N LEU A 15 1.57 -7.52 2.01
CA LEU A 15 1.62 -7.29 3.46
C LEU A 15 1.63 -8.61 4.25
N ASN A 16 0.86 -9.60 3.82
CA ASN A 16 0.84 -10.92 4.44
C ASN A 16 2.19 -11.63 4.32
N GLU A 17 2.80 -11.61 3.14
CA GLU A 17 4.15 -12.17 2.89
C GLU A 17 5.24 -11.47 3.70
N LEU A 18 5.08 -10.18 3.98
CA LEU A 18 5.96 -9.41 4.86
C LEU A 18 5.72 -9.70 6.36
N GLY A 19 4.91 -10.71 6.69
CA GLY A 19 4.62 -11.11 8.06
C GLY A 19 3.69 -10.12 8.81
N LYS A 20 2.99 -9.24 8.08
CA LYS A 20 2.03 -8.27 8.64
C LYS A 20 0.57 -8.76 8.52
N GLY A 21 0.37 -10.04 8.20
CA GLY A 21 -0.89 -10.53 7.63
C GLY A 21 -2.01 -10.90 8.59
N TRP A 22 -1.75 -10.98 9.88
CA TRP A 22 -2.79 -11.17 10.89
C TRP A 22 -2.62 -10.06 11.91
N TRP A 23 -3.49 -9.05 11.83
CA TRP A 23 -3.45 -7.85 12.66
C TRP A 23 -2.20 -7.03 12.37
N ILE A 24 -2.32 -6.05 11.47
CA ILE A 24 -1.57 -4.80 11.64
C ILE A 24 -1.75 -4.50 13.13
N ASP A 25 -0.69 -4.60 13.93
CA ASP A 25 -0.70 -4.15 15.34
C ASP A 25 -1.58 -2.90 15.37
N MET A 26 -2.40 -2.67 16.40
CA MET A 26 -3.31 -1.51 16.48
C MET A 26 -2.61 -0.12 16.46
N LYS A 27 -1.43 -0.03 15.86
CA LYS A 27 -0.76 1.11 15.27
C LYS A 27 -1.76 1.98 14.53
N ASN A 28 -1.73 3.23 14.95
CA ASN A 28 -2.46 4.29 14.30
C ASN A 28 -1.92 4.49 12.89
N VAL A 29 -2.84 4.54 11.93
CA VAL A 29 -2.55 4.82 10.53
C VAL A 29 -2.90 6.28 10.27
N GLN A 30 -1.92 7.10 9.89
CA GLN A 30 -2.17 8.48 9.51
C GLN A 30 -2.82 8.54 8.12
N ILE A 31 -3.97 9.22 8.03
CA ILE A 31 -4.68 9.54 6.79
C ILE A 31 -4.82 11.06 6.64
N SER A 32 -5.15 11.53 5.44
CA SER A 32 -5.47 12.96 5.26
C SER A 32 -6.79 13.29 5.96
N GLU A 33 -6.90 14.55 6.42
CA GLU A 33 -8.14 15.07 6.98
C GLU A 33 -9.29 14.97 5.99
N GLU A 34 -9.04 15.26 4.70
CA GLU A 34 -10.03 15.10 3.62
C GLU A 34 -10.60 13.66 3.56
N LEU A 35 -9.73 12.64 3.64
CA LEU A 35 -10.18 11.25 3.61
C LEU A 35 -10.95 10.90 4.88
N PHE A 36 -10.53 11.42 6.04
CA PHE A 36 -11.24 11.23 7.29
C PHE A 36 -12.65 11.84 7.25
N VAL A 37 -12.78 13.09 6.80
CA VAL A 37 -14.06 13.78 6.65
C VAL A 37 -14.95 13.06 5.64
N ALA A 38 -14.41 12.59 4.51
CA ALA A 38 -15.18 11.82 3.54
C ALA A 38 -15.73 10.52 4.16
N ILE A 39 -14.91 9.80 4.93
CA ILE A 39 -15.33 8.60 5.68
C ILE A 39 -16.46 8.96 6.67
N MET A 40 -16.31 10.05 7.43
CA MET A 40 -17.38 10.49 8.34
C MET A 40 -18.66 10.83 7.58
N GLY A 41 -18.59 11.56 6.47
CA GLY A 41 -19.76 11.91 5.66
C GLY A 41 -20.50 10.68 5.14
N TYR A 42 -19.76 9.66 4.69
CA TYR A 42 -20.36 8.40 4.26
C TYR A 42 -21.08 7.65 5.39
N PHE A 43 -20.46 7.52 6.57
CA PHE A 43 -21.03 6.71 7.66
C PHE A 43 -22.00 7.45 8.58
N MET A 44 -21.83 8.75 8.78
CA MET A 44 -22.63 9.55 9.71
C MET A 44 -23.74 10.34 9.01
N LEU A 45 -23.55 10.69 7.73
CA LEU A 45 -24.50 11.51 6.96
C LEU A 45 -25.12 10.74 5.78
N GLU A 46 -24.83 9.43 5.65
CA GLU A 46 -25.35 8.55 4.60
C GLU A 46 -25.06 9.03 3.17
N GLN A 47 -23.97 9.78 2.98
CA GLN A 47 -23.55 10.31 1.68
C GLN A 47 -22.83 9.23 0.85
N GLU A 48 -23.62 8.33 0.25
CA GLU A 48 -23.09 7.21 -0.55
C GLU A 48 -22.22 7.64 -1.74
N GLU A 49 -22.42 8.86 -2.25
CA GLU A 49 -21.64 9.44 -3.35
C GLU A 49 -20.15 9.58 -3.03
N LEU A 50 -19.77 9.60 -1.74
CA LEU A 50 -18.38 9.68 -1.30
C LEU A 50 -17.63 8.33 -1.39
N LEU A 51 -18.35 7.23 -1.57
CA LEU A 51 -17.76 5.88 -1.60
C LEU A 51 -16.60 5.71 -2.61
N PRO A 52 -16.66 6.25 -3.84
CA PRO A 52 -15.55 6.16 -4.78
C PRO A 52 -14.31 6.90 -4.29
N GLN A 53 -14.46 8.10 -3.72
CA GLN A 53 -13.36 8.90 -3.18
C GLN A 53 -12.70 8.19 -1.99
N ILE A 54 -13.51 7.64 -1.08
CA ILE A 54 -13.02 6.87 0.07
C ILE A 54 -12.23 5.65 -0.38
N LYS A 55 -12.78 4.86 -1.31
CA LYS A 55 -12.10 3.68 -1.87
C LYS A 55 -10.76 4.06 -2.48
N GLN A 56 -10.72 5.11 -3.29
CA GLN A 56 -9.49 5.57 -3.93
C GLN A 56 -8.46 6.06 -2.89
N GLY A 57 -8.90 6.80 -1.87
CA GLY A 57 -8.02 7.30 -0.80
C GLY A 57 -7.42 6.16 0.03
N LEU A 58 -8.23 5.17 0.40
CA LEU A 58 -7.77 3.98 1.13
C LEU A 58 -6.83 3.11 0.29
N GLU A 59 -7.11 2.92 -1.01
CA GLU A 59 -6.23 2.21 -1.94
C GLU A 59 -4.85 2.89 -2.03
N LYS A 60 -4.82 4.21 -2.25
CA LYS A 60 -3.58 5.00 -2.26
C LYS A 60 -2.80 4.87 -0.95
N LYS A 61 -3.52 4.87 0.19
CA LYS A 61 -2.88 4.72 1.51
C LYS A 61 -2.27 3.33 1.69
N LEU A 62 -3.01 2.29 1.31
CA LEU A 62 -2.54 0.91 1.37
C LEU A 62 -1.26 0.73 0.54
N ASP A 63 -1.24 1.31 -0.66
CA ASP A 63 -0.06 1.25 -1.53
C ASP A 63 1.14 1.95 -0.93
N ALA A 64 0.94 3.14 -0.35
CA ALA A 64 2.01 3.85 0.34
C ALA A 64 2.59 3.04 1.51
N MET A 65 1.74 2.29 2.24
CA MET A 65 2.19 1.39 3.30
C MET A 65 3.00 0.23 2.75
N VAL A 66 2.51 -0.46 1.71
CA VAL A 66 3.25 -1.53 1.03
C VAL A 66 4.61 -1.05 0.55
N MET A 67 4.65 0.11 -0.12
CA MET A 67 5.90 0.68 -0.63
C MET A 67 6.88 1.02 0.49
N ARG A 68 6.39 1.48 1.65
CA ARG A 68 7.23 1.76 2.82
C ARG A 68 7.82 0.49 3.42
N GLU A 69 7.03 -0.57 3.52
CA GLU A 69 7.51 -1.87 4.04
C GLU A 69 8.53 -2.50 3.10
N LEU A 70 8.27 -2.51 1.78
CA LEU A 70 9.23 -2.98 0.77
C LEU A 70 10.54 -2.20 0.82
N TYR A 71 10.48 -0.88 0.96
CA TYR A 71 11.66 -0.04 1.12
C TYR A 71 12.44 -0.38 2.39
N THR A 72 11.73 -0.55 3.51
CA THR A 72 12.34 -0.93 4.79
C THR A 72 13.06 -2.28 4.66
N LYS A 73 12.38 -3.30 4.11
CA LYS A 73 12.97 -4.63 3.85
C LYS A 73 14.21 -4.55 2.98
N TYR A 74 14.18 -3.74 1.92
CA TYR A 74 15.38 -3.49 1.10
C TYR A 74 16.52 -2.87 1.92
N LYS A 75 16.24 -1.87 2.76
CA LYS A 75 17.28 -1.17 3.53
C LYS A 75 17.84 -1.97 4.71
N THR A 76 17.06 -2.89 5.27
CA THR A 76 17.43 -3.68 6.45
C THR A 76 17.79 -5.13 6.12
N ALA A 77 17.82 -5.52 4.84
CA ALA A 77 18.18 -6.87 4.44
C ALA A 77 19.60 -7.23 4.90
N PRO A 78 19.80 -8.39 5.56
CA PRO A 78 21.10 -8.78 6.11
C PRO A 78 22.08 -9.27 5.03
N THR A 79 21.58 -9.82 3.92
CA THR A 79 22.40 -10.35 2.83
C THR A 79 22.26 -9.53 1.54
N GLU A 80 23.33 -9.48 0.74
CA GLU A 80 23.32 -8.76 -0.54
C GLU A 80 22.36 -9.38 -1.57
N GLU A 81 22.12 -10.69 -1.51
CA GLU A 81 21.17 -11.37 -2.38
C GLU A 81 19.72 -10.98 -2.06
N GLU A 82 19.35 -10.98 -0.78
CA GLU A 82 18.04 -10.55 -0.33
C GLU A 82 17.81 -9.06 -0.59
N LYS A 83 18.85 -8.25 -0.41
CA LYS A 83 18.83 -6.83 -0.73
C LYS A 83 18.61 -6.57 -2.22
N LYS A 84 19.28 -7.31 -3.10
CA LYS A 84 19.06 -7.24 -4.57
C LYS A 84 17.64 -7.64 -4.94
N ARG A 85 17.13 -8.73 -4.34
CA ARG A 85 15.75 -9.20 -4.56
C ARG A 85 14.72 -8.17 -4.10
N ALA A 86 14.86 -7.63 -2.89
CA ALA A 86 13.97 -6.62 -2.34
C ALA A 86 14.06 -5.28 -3.12
N ARG A 87 15.27 -4.88 -3.58
CA ARG A 87 15.46 -3.71 -4.45
C ARG A 87 14.71 -3.88 -5.76
N LYS A 88 14.82 -5.05 -6.40
CA LYS A 88 14.14 -5.36 -7.65
C LYS A 88 12.62 -5.26 -7.48
N GLU A 89 12.08 -5.92 -6.47
CA GLU A 89 10.65 -5.92 -6.15
C GLU A 89 10.10 -4.50 -5.88
N TYR A 90 10.83 -3.68 -5.10
CA TYR A 90 10.48 -2.28 -4.85
C TYR A 90 10.45 -1.45 -6.14
N LEU A 91 11.46 -1.59 -7.00
CA LEU A 91 11.57 -0.81 -8.25
C LEU A 91 10.57 -1.27 -9.31
N ASP A 92 10.28 -2.57 -9.39
CA ASP A 92 9.22 -3.13 -10.25
C ASP A 92 7.87 -2.54 -9.87
N ARG A 93 7.55 -2.48 -8.56
CA ARG A 93 6.28 -1.91 -8.09
C ARG A 93 6.22 -0.39 -8.22
N ARG A 94 7.35 0.30 -8.18
CA ARG A 94 7.45 1.73 -8.54
C ARG A 94 7.26 1.99 -10.04
N GLY A 95 7.36 0.97 -10.89
CA GLY A 95 7.28 1.11 -12.34
C GLY A 95 8.52 1.76 -12.96
N VAL A 96 9.69 1.73 -12.28
CA VAL A 96 10.93 2.30 -12.82
C VAL A 96 11.46 1.35 -13.90
N PRO A 97 11.67 1.78 -15.15
CA PRO A 97 12.19 0.88 -16.19
C PRO A 97 13.62 0.42 -15.87
N GLU A 98 13.99 -0.80 -16.29
CA GLU A 98 15.28 -1.40 -15.93
C GLU A 98 16.50 -0.57 -16.35
N SER A 99 16.39 0.13 -17.49
CA SER A 99 17.41 1.08 -17.98
C SER A 99 17.71 2.24 -17.02
N PHE A 100 16.78 2.57 -16.11
CA PHE A 100 16.93 3.64 -15.12
C PHE A 100 17.35 3.13 -13.72
N ARG A 101 17.72 1.84 -13.59
CA ARG A 101 18.04 1.19 -12.31
C ARG A 101 19.54 0.99 -12.08
N TRP A 102 20.34 2.01 -12.40
CA TRP A 102 21.79 2.01 -12.13
C TRP A 102 22.08 2.03 -10.61
#